data_AF-A0A7W7NW54-F1
#
_entry.id   AF-A0A7W7NW54-F1
#
_cell.length_a   1.000
_cell.length_b   1.000
_cell.length_c   1.000
_cell.angle_alpha   90.00
_cell.angle_beta   90.00
_cell.angle_gamma   90.00
#
_symmetry.space_group_name_H-M   'P 1'
#
loop_
_entity.id
_entity.type
_entity.pdbx_description
1 polymer ?
#
loop_
_entity_poly.entity_id
_entity_poly.type
_entity_poly.pdbx_seq_one_letter_code
_entity_poly.pdbx_strand_id
1 'polypeptide(L)'
;MNMASVPRTTCPYCRRVLSPWRHRRLFGLCGECHRPLALVPDFFRPPAYRIWNLLGIVYVVTLPIIGGALISLAIGDLPPRELVTVVSLVLLLWGATDLWDGYAGIRTHMVRTRTRVLENSAAVRVSAWKALAGAAALVIGITGLSI
;
A
#
# COMPACT_ATOMS: atom_id res chain seq x y z
N MET A 1 27.10 14.99 25.59
CA MET A 1 25.96 15.16 24.68
C MET A 1 25.13 13.90 24.75
N ASN A 2 23.95 13.97 25.38
CA ASN A 2 23.11 12.81 25.65
C ASN A 2 22.56 12.25 24.33
N MET A 3 22.94 11.02 24.01
CA MET A 3 22.28 10.22 22.98
C MET A 3 20.87 9.91 23.48
N ALA A 4 19.92 10.82 23.25
CA ALA A 4 18.51 10.50 23.36
C ALA A 4 18.25 9.31 22.42
N SER A 5 18.03 8.14 23.01
CA SER A 5 17.69 6.93 22.28
C SER A 5 16.46 7.23 21.44
N VAL A 6 16.66 7.43 20.13
CA VAL A 6 15.55 7.53 19.18
C VAL A 6 14.68 6.31 19.42
N PRO A 7 13.38 6.47 19.76
CA PRO A 7 12.52 5.33 20.08
C PRO A 7 12.63 4.33 18.93
N ARG A 8 12.93 3.07 19.25
CA ARG A 8 13.04 1.98 18.27
C ARG A 8 11.69 1.88 17.56
N THR A 9 11.57 2.52 16.40
CA THR A 9 10.33 2.49 15.63
C THR A 9 10.19 1.10 15.05
N THR A 10 9.02 0.48 15.24
CA THR A 10 8.72 -0.83 14.67
C THR A 10 8.07 -0.64 13.31
N CYS A 11 8.35 -1.56 12.39
CA CYS A 11 7.69 -1.56 11.09
C CYS A 11 6.18 -1.75 11.28
N PRO A 12 5.33 -0.85 10.73
CA PRO A 12 3.87 -0.99 10.85
C PRO A 12 3.35 -2.23 10.13
N TYR A 13 4.15 -2.88 9.27
CA TYR A 13 3.82 -4.14 8.61
C TYR A 13 4.36 -5.34 9.40
N CYS A 14 5.67 -5.60 9.39
CA CYS A 14 6.26 -6.83 9.96
C CYS A 14 6.55 -6.76 11.47
N ARG A 15 6.31 -5.62 12.14
CA ARG A 15 6.60 -5.37 13.57
C ARG A 15 8.07 -5.52 14.00
N ARG A 16 9.00 -5.83 13.08
CA ARG A 16 10.44 -5.84 13.35
C ARG A 16 10.95 -4.41 13.61
N VAL A 17 12.02 -4.31 14.38
CA VAL A 17 12.67 -3.04 14.71
C VAL A 17 13.28 -2.45 13.44
N LEU A 18 12.96 -1.19 13.14
CA LEU A 18 13.55 -0.46 12.04
C LEU A 18 14.91 0.10 12.46
N SER A 19 15.82 0.20 11.48
CA SER A 19 17.04 0.97 11.65
C SER A 19 16.70 2.46 11.85
N PRO A 20 17.59 3.25 12.50
CA PRO A 20 17.35 4.66 12.77
C PRO A 20 17.01 5.40 11.47
N TRP A 21 15.79 5.92 11.40
CA TRP A 21 15.29 6.58 10.19
C TRP A 21 15.92 7.96 10.07
N ARG A 22 16.72 8.20 9.01
CA ARG A 22 17.29 9.53 8.77
C ARG A 22 16.16 10.49 8.39
N HIS A 23 15.90 11.51 9.21
CA HIS A 23 14.83 12.53 9.04
C HIS A 23 14.80 13.22 7.66
N ARG A 24 15.85 13.13 6.84
CA ARG A 24 15.87 13.69 5.48
C ARG A 24 15.19 12.81 4.41
N ARG A 25 14.82 11.55 4.71
CA ARG A 25 14.12 10.68 3.74
C ARG A 25 12.65 10.52 4.12
N LEU A 26 11.76 11.06 3.29
CA LEU A 26 10.31 10.89 3.43
C LEU A 26 9.86 9.46 3.10
N PHE A 27 10.59 8.78 2.21
CA PHE A 27 10.30 7.42 1.78
C PHE A 27 11.48 6.50 2.07
N GLY A 28 11.17 5.24 2.39
CA GLY A 28 12.17 4.21 2.61
C GLY A 28 11.57 2.82 2.50
N LEU A 29 12.42 1.81 2.45
CA LEU A 29 12.01 0.41 2.47
C LEU A 29 12.35 -0.16 3.83
N CYS A 30 11.49 -1.04 4.35
CA CYS A 30 11.89 -1.86 5.49
C CYS A 30 13.00 -2.83 5.06
N GLY A 31 14.11 -2.89 5.81
CA GLY A 31 15.22 -3.81 5.51
C GLY A 31 14.85 -5.30 5.62
N GLU A 32 13.77 -5.61 6.33
CA GLU A 32 13.33 -6.99 6.58
C GLU A 32 12.25 -7.44 5.59
N CYS A 33 11.15 -6.69 5.50
CA CYS A 33 10.01 -7.08 4.65
C CYS A 33 9.98 -6.37 3.28
N HIS A 34 10.95 -5.50 2.99
CA HIS A 34 11.06 -4.76 1.72
C HIS A 34 9.79 -4.00 1.31
N ARG A 35 8.93 -3.66 2.27
CA ARG A 35 7.72 -2.86 2.04
C ARG A 35 8.05 -1.37 2.00
N PRO A 36 7.44 -0.60 1.08
CA PRO A 36 7.60 0.85 1.06
C PRO A 36 6.89 1.48 2.26
N LEU A 37 7.66 2.26 3.01
CA LEU A 37 7.24 3.00 4.19
C LEU A 37 7.36 4.49 3.89
N ALA A 38 6.38 5.24 4.34
CA ALA A 38 6.34 6.69 4.24
C ALA A 38 6.34 7.30 5.64
N LEU A 39 7.12 8.36 5.80
CA LEU A 39 7.07 9.21 6.99
C LEU A 39 5.97 10.25 6.78
N VAL A 40 4.89 10.15 7.54
CA VAL A 40 3.76 11.07 7.44
C VAL A 40 3.76 11.98 8.68
N PRO A 41 3.71 13.31 8.53
CA PRO A 41 3.56 14.21 9.67
C PRO A 41 2.21 13.96 10.35
N ASP A 42 2.21 13.86 11.68
CA ASP A 42 0.95 13.79 12.42
C ASP A 42 0.31 15.17 12.44
N PHE A 43 -0.82 15.31 11.74
CA PHE A 43 -1.57 16.56 11.66
C PHE A 43 -2.10 17.01 13.03
N PHE A 44 -2.37 16.08 13.95
CA PHE A 44 -2.98 16.40 15.24
C PHE A 44 -1.94 16.62 16.35
N ARG A 45 -0.69 16.19 16.17
CA ARG A 45 0.38 16.31 17.18
C ARG A 45 1.76 16.58 16.55
N PRO A 46 2.03 17.79 16.03
CA PRO A 46 3.39 18.17 15.65
C PRO A 46 4.28 18.26 16.92
N PRO A 47 5.52 17.69 16.94
CA PRO A 47 6.34 17.19 15.84
C PRO A 47 6.40 15.64 15.77
N ALA A 48 5.32 14.92 16.12
CA ALA A 48 5.29 13.48 15.98
C ALA A 48 5.21 13.10 14.50
N TYR A 49 6.17 12.30 14.03
CA TYR A 49 6.12 11.67 12.72
C TYR A 49 5.67 10.23 12.88
N ARG A 50 4.68 9.80 12.08
CA ARG A 50 4.17 8.44 12.10
C ARG A 50 4.62 7.70 10.84
N ILE A 51 5.16 6.50 11.02
CA ILE A 51 5.54 5.64 9.90
C ILE A 51 4.28 4.91 9.41
N TRP A 52 3.94 5.15 8.15
CA TRP A 52 2.80 4.51 7.48
C TRP A 52 3.30 3.56 6.40
N ASN A 53 2.51 2.51 6.13
CA ASN A 53 2.70 1.67 4.96
C ASN A 53 2.20 2.44 3.73
N LEU A 54 3.07 2.69 2.75
CA LEU A 54 2.71 3.43 1.54
C LEU A 54 1.58 2.75 0.77
N LEU A 55 1.56 1.41 0.75
CA LEU A 55 0.49 0.63 0.14
C LEU A 55 -0.87 0.94 0.80
N GLY A 56 -0.89 1.07 2.12
CA GLY A 56 -2.11 1.43 2.85
C GLY A 56 -2.60 2.84 2.53
N ILE A 57 -1.68 3.79 2.34
CA ILE A 57 -2.03 5.18 1.94
C ILE A 57 -2.73 5.17 0.59
N VAL A 58 -2.22 4.40 -0.38
CA VAL A 58 -2.83 4.29 -1.71
C VAL A 58 -4.29 3.84 -1.62
N TYR A 59 -4.59 2.76 -0.89
CA TYR A 59 -5.99 2.30 -0.70
C TYR A 59 -6.87 3.35 -0.04
N VAL A 60 -6.37 4.01 1.02
CA VAL A 60 -7.14 5.04 1.74
C VAL A 60 -7.47 6.25 0.84
N VAL A 61 -6.53 6.67 -0.02
CA VAL A 61 -6.73 7.82 -0.92
C VAL A 61 -7.63 7.48 -2.10
N THR A 62 -7.50 6.27 -2.66
CA THR A 62 -8.28 5.84 -3.83
C THR A 62 -9.72 5.43 -3.52
N LEU A 63 -10.01 4.96 -2.30
CA LEU A 63 -11.36 4.62 -1.86
C LEU A 63 -12.40 5.75 -2.07
N PRO A 64 -12.17 6.99 -1.60
CA PRO A 64 -13.11 8.08 -1.85
C PRO A 64 -13.18 8.47 -3.33
N ILE A 65 -12.14 8.22 -4.13
CA ILE A 65 -12.18 8.50 -5.58
C ILE A 65 -13.16 7.55 -6.27
N ILE A 66 -13.07 6.23 -6.00
CA ILE A 66 -14.05 5.25 -6.53
C ILE A 66 -15.44 5.57 -5.99
N GLY A 67 -15.55 5.79 -4.68
CA GLY A 67 -16.83 6.09 -4.03
C GLY A 67 -17.51 7.32 -4.63
N GLY A 68 -16.74 8.40 -4.83
CA GLY A 68 -17.21 9.62 -5.49
C GLY A 68 -17.66 9.36 -6.93
N ALA A 69 -16.86 8.66 -7.73
CA ALA A 69 -17.21 8.35 -9.12
C ALA A 69 -18.49 7.50 -9.23
N LEU A 70 -18.69 6.53 -8.34
CA LEU A 70 -19.91 5.72 -8.30
C LEU A 70 -21.14 6.55 -7.91
N ILE A 71 -20.99 7.45 -6.93
CA ILE A 71 -22.06 8.38 -6.54
C ILE A 71 -22.40 9.31 -7.69
N SER A 72 -21.40 9.89 -8.37
CA SER A 72 -21.59 10.77 -9.53
C SER A 72 -22.29 10.05 -10.69
N LEU A 73 -21.97 8.78 -10.94
CA LEU A 73 -22.73 7.96 -11.91
C LEU A 73 -24.19 7.79 -11.46
N ALA A 74 -24.42 7.47 -10.19
CA ALA A 74 -25.76 7.19 -9.67
C ALA A 74 -26.71 8.41 -9.74
N ILE A 75 -26.16 9.62 -9.61
CA ILE A 75 -26.91 10.88 -9.76
C ILE A 75 -26.99 11.37 -11.21
N GLY A 76 -26.36 10.66 -12.16
CA GLY A 76 -26.36 11.00 -13.59
C GLY A 76 -25.38 12.10 -14.00
N ASP A 77 -24.46 12.49 -13.12
CA ASP A 77 -23.46 13.56 -13.35
C ASP A 77 -22.17 13.05 -14.02
N LEU A 78 -21.98 11.73 -14.07
CA LEU A 78 -20.82 11.11 -14.70
C LEU A 78 -21.23 10.13 -15.81
N PRO A 79 -20.73 10.28 -17.05
CA PRO A 79 -21.01 9.32 -18.10
C PRO A 79 -20.30 7.98 -17.83
N PRO A 80 -20.87 6.84 -18.28
CA PRO A 80 -20.29 5.52 -18.04
C PRO A 80 -18.83 5.37 -18.49
N ARG A 81 -18.45 6.05 -19.58
CA ARG A 81 -17.08 6.03 -20.12
C ARG A 81 -16.05 6.64 -19.16
N GLU A 82 -16.41 7.73 -18.50
CA GLU A 82 -15.53 8.37 -17.51
C GLU A 82 -15.41 7.50 -16.27
N LEU A 83 -16.48 6.84 -15.84
CA LEU A 83 -16.41 5.87 -14.75
C LEU A 83 -15.46 4.73 -15.09
N VAL A 84 -15.53 4.16 -16.29
CA VAL A 84 -14.60 3.10 -16.73
C VAL A 84 -13.15 3.59 -16.64
N THR A 85 -12.88 4.82 -17.09
CA THR A 85 -11.54 5.42 -17.00
C THR A 85 -11.05 5.52 -15.55
N VAL A 86 -11.90 6.03 -14.65
CA VAL A 86 -11.55 6.16 -13.22
C VAL A 86 -11.31 4.78 -12.58
N VAL A 87 -12.21 3.82 -12.81
CA VAL A 87 -12.09 2.46 -12.29
C VAL A 87 -10.82 1.79 -12.82
N SER A 88 -10.52 1.95 -14.11
CA SER A 88 -9.29 1.44 -14.72
C SER A 88 -8.04 2.02 -14.08
N LEU A 89 -7.97 3.34 -13.88
CA LEU A 89 -6.82 3.98 -13.22
C LEU A 89 -6.62 3.46 -11.80
N VAL A 90 -7.71 3.26 -11.05
CA VAL A 90 -7.60 2.72 -9.69
C VAL A 90 -7.21 1.25 -9.70
N LEU A 91 -7.74 0.44 -10.62
CA LEU A 91 -7.33 -0.95 -10.79
C LEU A 91 -5.85 -1.07 -11.17
N LEU A 92 -5.33 -0.16 -12.00
CA LEU A 92 -3.91 -0.10 -12.31
C LEU A 92 -3.08 0.19 -11.07
N LEU A 93 -3.49 1.16 -10.28
CA LEU A 93 -2.78 1.56 -9.07
C LEU A 93 -2.82 0.45 -8.00
N TRP A 94 -3.99 -0.13 -7.75
CA TRP A 94 -4.18 -1.25 -6.82
C TRP A 94 -3.45 -2.50 -7.30
N GLY A 95 -3.55 -2.80 -8.60
CA GLY A 95 -2.89 -3.93 -9.22
C GLY A 95 -1.37 -3.86 -9.09
N ALA A 96 -0.79 -2.67 -9.32
CA ALA A 96 0.64 -2.44 -9.12
C ALA A 96 1.04 -2.59 -7.64
N THR A 97 0.23 -2.07 -6.70
CA THR A 97 0.51 -2.21 -5.27
C THR A 97 0.41 -3.65 -4.78
N ASP A 98 -0.59 -4.41 -5.23
CA ASP A 98 -0.78 -5.82 -4.86
C ASP A 98 0.28 -6.72 -5.52
N LEU A 99 0.69 -6.40 -6.75
CA LEU A 99 1.79 -7.10 -7.41
C LEU A 99 3.10 -6.90 -6.68
N TRP A 100 3.40 -5.66 -6.25
CA TRP A 100 4.58 -5.38 -5.42
C TRP A 100 4.46 -6.05 -4.05
N ASP A 101 3.29 -6.01 -3.41
CA ASP A 101 3.05 -6.68 -2.12
C ASP A 101 3.26 -8.20 -2.27
N GLY A 102 2.71 -8.79 -3.32
CA GLY A 102 2.89 -10.21 -3.62
C GLY A 102 4.37 -10.56 -3.86
N TYR A 103 5.05 -9.82 -4.73
CA TYR A 103 6.46 -10.07 -5.05
C TYR A 103 7.38 -10.00 -3.82
N ALA A 104 7.28 -8.92 -3.04
CA ALA A 104 8.12 -8.80 -1.85
C ALA A 104 7.73 -9.81 -0.75
N GLY A 105 6.47 -10.26 -0.69
CA GLY A 105 6.04 -11.31 0.25
C GLY A 105 6.57 -12.70 -0.13
N ILE A 106 6.65 -13.01 -1.43
CA ILE A 106 7.29 -14.22 -1.95
C ILE A 106 8.79 -14.19 -1.63
N ARG A 107 9.47 -13.06 -1.92
CA ARG A 107 10.92 -12.91 -1.72
C ARG A 107 11.34 -12.97 -0.26
N THR A 108 10.54 -12.39 0.64
CA THR A 108 10.90 -12.28 2.08
C THR A 108 10.27 -13.37 2.94
N HIS A 109 9.45 -14.26 2.35
CA HIS A 109 8.68 -15.28 3.08
C HIS A 109 7.87 -14.71 4.25
N MET A 110 7.44 -13.44 4.16
CA MET A 110 6.72 -12.73 5.20
C MET A 110 5.53 -11.99 4.60
N VAL A 111 4.34 -12.22 5.16
CA VAL A 111 3.15 -11.45 4.79
C VAL A 111 2.33 -11.16 6.04
N ARG A 112 1.78 -9.95 6.11
CA ARG A 112 0.88 -9.60 7.20
C ARG A 112 -0.58 -9.76 6.76
N THR A 113 -1.31 -10.50 7.57
CA THR A 113 -2.78 -10.54 7.57
C THR A 113 -3.30 -9.56 8.65
N ARG A 114 -4.62 -9.38 8.74
CA ARG A 114 -5.30 -8.43 9.64
C ARG A 114 -4.71 -8.37 11.06
N THR A 115 -4.42 -9.53 11.66
CA THR A 115 -3.94 -9.63 13.05
C THR A 115 -2.60 -10.34 13.23
N ARG A 116 -2.15 -11.14 12.25
CA ARG A 116 -0.96 -12.00 12.36
C ARG A 116 0.01 -11.76 11.21
N VAL A 117 1.30 -11.90 11.51
CA VAL A 117 2.35 -12.03 10.50
C VAL A 117 2.49 -13.52 10.22
N LEU A 118 2.26 -13.91 8.97
CA LEU A 118 2.51 -15.26 8.49
C LEU A 118 3.93 -15.33 7.96
N GLU A 119 4.59 -16.46 8.19
CA GLU A 119 5.95 -16.73 7.75
C GLU A 119 6.01 -18.02 6.91
N ASN A 120 7.13 -18.22 6.21
CA ASN A 120 7.44 -19.44 5.45
C ASN A 120 6.41 -19.75 4.35
N SER A 121 6.07 -21.03 4.15
CA SER A 121 5.23 -21.51 3.03
C SER A 121 3.82 -20.91 3.02
N ALA A 122 3.26 -20.61 4.20
CA ALA A 122 1.96 -19.94 4.30
C ALA A 122 2.03 -18.51 3.76
N ALA A 123 3.13 -17.80 4.03
CA ALA A 123 3.34 -16.45 3.52
C ALA A 123 3.49 -16.44 1.99
N VAL A 124 4.22 -17.40 1.44
CA VAL A 124 4.40 -17.53 -0.02
C VAL A 124 3.07 -17.77 -0.71
N ARG A 125 2.23 -18.67 -0.18
CA ARG A 125 0.92 -18.97 -0.78
C ARG A 125 0.01 -17.74 -0.84
N VAL A 126 -0.09 -17.00 0.26
CA VAL A 126 -0.91 -15.78 0.33
C VAL A 126 -0.33 -14.68 -0.57
N SER A 127 0.99 -14.54 -0.59
CA SER A 127 1.67 -13.52 -1.42
C SER A 127 1.56 -13.83 -2.92
N ALA A 128 1.59 -15.10 -3.30
CA ALA A 128 1.33 -15.54 -4.68
C ALA A 128 -0.09 -15.18 -5.12
N TRP A 129 -1.10 -15.40 -4.28
CA TRP A 129 -2.47 -14.99 -4.58
C TRP A 129 -2.62 -13.47 -4.75
N LYS A 130 -1.94 -12.68 -3.90
CA LYS A 130 -1.91 -11.23 -4.06
C LYS A 130 -1.24 -10.80 -5.37
N ALA A 131 -0.12 -11.43 -5.72
CA ALA A 131 0.57 -11.15 -6.98
C ALA A 131 -0.33 -11.45 -8.19
N LEU A 132 -1.03 -12.60 -8.17
CA LEU A 132 -1.96 -12.98 -9.23
C LEU A 132 -3.17 -12.03 -9.32
N ALA A 133 -3.77 -11.68 -8.18
CA ALA A 133 -4.86 -10.72 -8.13
C ALA A 133 -4.43 -9.34 -8.67
N GLY A 134 -3.23 -8.90 -8.27
CA GLY A 134 -2.65 -7.65 -8.76
C GLY A 134 -2.38 -7.67 -10.26
N ALA A 135 -1.83 -8.76 -10.79
CA ALA A 135 -1.62 -8.95 -12.22
C ALA A 135 -2.95 -8.95 -13.00
N ALA A 136 -3.98 -9.64 -12.50
CA ALA A 136 -5.30 -9.63 -13.11
C ALA A 136 -5.92 -8.23 -13.11
N ALA A 137 -5.81 -7.49 -12.01
CA ALA A 137 -6.28 -6.11 -11.91
C ALA A 137 -5.56 -5.19 -12.91
N LEU A 138 -4.25 -5.38 -13.12
CA LEU A 138 -3.49 -4.65 -14.14
C LEU A 138 -4.05 -4.93 -15.54
N VAL A 139 -4.25 -6.19 -15.91
CA VAL A 139 -4.78 -6.57 -17.23
C VAL A 139 -6.17 -5.96 -17.45
N ILE A 140 -7.06 -6.08 -16.47
CA ILE A 140 -8.41 -5.48 -16.54
C ILE A 140 -8.33 -3.96 -16.65
N GLY A 141 -7.48 -3.30 -15.86
CA GLY A 141 -7.29 -1.86 -15.89
C GLY A 141 -6.80 -1.36 -17.25
N ILE A 142 -5.77 -2.00 -17.82
CA ILE A 142 -5.24 -1.72 -19.17
C ILE A 142 -6.36 -1.89 -20.21
N THR A 143 -7.11 -2.99 -20.12
CA THR A 143 -8.19 -3.29 -21.06
C THR A 143 -9.29 -2.23 -20.99
N GLY A 144 -9.68 -1.79 -19.79
CA GLY A 144 -10.68 -0.74 -19.63
C GLY A 144 -10.24 0.64 -20.14
N LEU A 145 -8.93 0.95 -20.15
CA LEU A 145 -8.41 2.16 -20.79
C LEU A 145 -8.39 2.09 -22.32
N SER A 146 -8.48 0.88 -22.89
CA SER A 146 -8.47 0.67 -24.34
C SER A 146 -9.86 0.69 -25.00
N ILE A 147 -10.92 0.92 -24.23
CA ILE A 147 -12.33 0.99 -24.65
C ILE A 147 -12.78 2.47 -24.67
#